data_AF-A0A553ZSB1-F1
#
_entry.id   AF-A0A553ZSB1-F1
#
_cell.length_a   1.000
_cell.length_b   1.000
_cell.length_c   1.000
_cell.angle_alpha   90.00
_cell.angle_beta   90.00
_cell.angle_gamma   90.00
#
_symmetry.space_group_name_H-M   'P 1'
#
loop_
_entity.id
_entity.type
_entity.pdbx_description
1 polymer ?
#
loop_
_entity_poly.entity_id
_entity_poly.type
_entity_poly.pdbx_seq_one_letter_code
_entity_poly.pdbx_strand_id
1 'polypeptide(L)'
;EPEMTVRYYISSADLTAEKFATAIRNHWHVENKLHWRLDVVMNEDDCKIRRGNAAELFSGIRHIAINILTNDKVFKAGLRRKM
;
A
#
# COMPACT_ATOMS: atom_id res chain seq x y z
N GLU A 1 24.59 2.39 18.66
CA GLU A 1 25.26 3.15 17.59
C GLU A 1 24.32 3.21 16.40
N PRO A 2 24.25 4.31 15.62
CA PRO A 2 23.43 4.35 14.41
C PRO A 2 24.01 3.38 13.37
N GLU A 3 23.18 2.44 12.92
CA GLU A 3 23.54 1.46 11.89
C GLU A 3 23.50 2.12 10.51
N MET A 4 24.64 2.15 9.81
CA MET A 4 24.67 2.61 8.42
C MET A 4 24.01 1.59 7.51
N THR A 5 22.96 2.01 6.80
CA THR A 5 22.31 1.22 5.76
C THR A 5 22.51 1.85 4.38
N VAL A 6 23.07 1.08 3.45
CA VAL A 6 23.25 1.46 2.04
C VAL A 6 22.24 0.70 1.20
N ARG A 7 21.58 1.38 0.26
CA ARG A 7 20.62 0.79 -0.68
C ARG A 7 20.99 1.19 -2.10
N TYR A 8 20.95 0.23 -3.01
CA TYR A 8 21.21 0.44 -4.44
C TYR A 8 19.90 0.44 -5.21
N TYR A 9 19.77 1.35 -6.17
CA TYR A 9 18.59 1.49 -7.01
C TYR A 9 19.00 1.58 -8.49
N ILE A 10 18.18 1.01 -9.37
CA ILE A 10 18.37 1.06 -10.81
C ILE A 10 17.11 1.58 -11.49
N SER A 11 17.27 2.38 -12.54
CA SER A 11 16.17 2.90 -13.35
C SER A 11 16.64 3.05 -14.78
N SER A 12 15.76 2.76 -15.73
CA SER A 12 15.98 3.04 -17.16
C SER A 12 15.54 4.47 -17.55
N ALA A 13 14.93 5.22 -16.64
CA ALA A 13 14.48 6.58 -16.90
C ALA A 13 15.63 7.58 -16.80
N ASP A 14 15.71 8.51 -17.76
CA ASP A 14 16.66 9.62 -17.73
C ASP A 14 16.23 10.66 -16.68
N LEU A 15 16.81 10.57 -15.48
CA LEU A 15 16.44 11.35 -14.31
C LEU A 15 17.68 11.87 -13.61
N THR A 16 17.59 13.08 -13.06
CA THR A 16 18.58 13.54 -12.08
C THR A 16 18.51 12.71 -10.81
N ALA A 17 19.63 12.60 -10.08
CA ALA A 17 19.68 11.87 -8.82
C ALA A 17 18.62 12.35 -7.80
N GLU A 18 18.35 13.66 -7.75
CA GLU A 18 17.34 14.25 -6.87
C GLU A 18 15.91 13.82 -7.23
N LYS A 19 15.56 13.86 -8.53
CA LYS A 19 14.26 13.40 -9.01
C LYS A 19 14.09 11.90 -8.74
N PHE A 20 15.16 11.12 -8.94
CA PHE A 20 15.11 9.68 -8.68
C PHE A 20 14.95 9.37 -7.20
N ALA A 21 15.70 10.04 -6.32
CA ALA A 21 15.54 9.90 -4.87
C ALA A 21 14.13 10.26 -4.40
N THR A 22 13.54 11.32 -4.96
CA THR A 22 12.16 11.72 -4.68
C THR A 22 11.16 10.67 -5.15
N ALA A 23 11.35 10.11 -6.35
CA ALA A 23 10.51 9.04 -6.87
C ALA A 23 10.58 7.78 -6.00
N ILE A 24 11.76 7.37 -5.55
CA ILE A 24 11.97 6.24 -4.63
C ILE A 24 11.22 6.46 -3.31
N ARG A 25 11.38 7.64 -2.68
CA ARG A 25 10.65 7.96 -1.44
C ARG A 25 9.15 7.96 -1.67
N ASN A 26 8.70 8.48 -2.81
CA ASN A 26 7.28 8.52 -3.14
C ASN A 26 6.71 7.12 -3.38
N HIS A 27 7.48 6.24 -4.01
CA HIS A 27 7.09 4.85 -4.24
C HIS A 27 6.89 4.10 -2.92
N TRP A 28 7.69 4.38 -1.89
CA TRP A 28 7.51 3.80 -0.55
C TRP A 28 6.16 4.16 0.10
N HIS A 29 5.47 5.21 -0.37
CA HIS A 29 4.11 5.48 0.08
C HIS A 29 3.10 4.43 -0.38
N VAL A 30 3.37 3.65 -1.44
CA VAL A 30 2.49 2.54 -1.84
C VAL A 30 2.44 1.49 -0.72
N GLU A 31 3.60 1.09 -0.23
CA GLU A 31 3.70 0.13 0.88
C GLU A 31 3.02 0.66 2.16
N ASN A 32 3.35 1.89 2.55
CA ASN A 32 2.82 2.45 3.81
C ASN A 32 1.34 2.84 3.73
N LYS A 33 0.86 3.37 2.60
CA LYS A 33 -0.50 3.94 2.49
C LYS A 33 -1.50 3.00 1.84
N LEU A 34 -1.06 1.93 1.18
CA LEU A 34 -1.94 0.94 0.58
C LEU A 34 -1.71 -0.45 1.20
N HIS A 35 -0.54 -1.06 1.01
CA HIS A 35 -0.30 -2.46 1.41
C HIS A 35 -0.53 -2.69 2.90
N TRP A 36 0.08 -1.87 3.78
CA TRP A 36 -0.14 -2.00 5.23
C TRP A 36 -1.62 -1.96 5.63
N ARG A 37 -2.45 -1.17 4.93
CA ARG A 37 -3.90 -1.10 5.21
C ARG A 37 -4.61 -2.34 4.73
N LEU A 38 -4.20 -2.92 3.60
CA LEU A 38 -4.76 -4.19 3.13
C LEU A 38 -4.41 -5.32 4.09
N ASP A 39 -3.14 -5.42 4.45
CA ASP A 39 -2.58 -6.47 5.31
C ASP A 39 -3.23 -6.45 6.69
N VAL A 40 -3.16 -5.30 7.37
CA VAL A 40 -3.53 -5.17 8.78
C VAL A 40 -4.98 -4.72 9.00
N VAL A 41 -5.49 -3.81 8.18
CA VAL A 41 -6.85 -3.29 8.38
C VAL A 41 -7.87 -4.18 7.67
N MET A 42 -7.60 -4.64 6.45
CA MET A 42 -8.52 -5.51 5.69
C MET A 42 -8.26 -7.02 5.89
N ASN A 43 -7.38 -7.37 6.85
CA ASN A 43 -6.97 -8.73 7.19
C ASN A 43 -6.58 -9.55 5.94
N GLU A 44 -5.79 -8.96 5.04
CA GLU A 44 -5.34 -9.66 3.84
C GLU A 44 -4.38 -10.79 4.17
N ASP A 45 -3.39 -10.56 5.04
CA ASP A 45 -2.42 -11.58 5.48
C ASP A 45 -3.08 -12.80 6.12
N ASP A 46 -4.14 -12.59 6.90
CA ASP A 46 -4.86 -13.65 7.59
C ASP A 46 -5.85 -14.41 6.68
N CYS A 47 -6.02 -13.97 5.42
CA CYS A 47 -7.01 -14.51 4.51
C CYS A 47 -6.59 -15.87 3.93
N LYS A 48 -7.27 -16.94 4.34
CA LYS A 48 -6.94 -18.32 3.94
C LYS A 48 -7.68 -18.82 2.70
N ILE A 49 -8.26 -17.92 1.90
CA ILE A 49 -9.05 -18.28 0.73
C ILE A 49 -8.15 -18.85 -0.38
N ARG A 50 -8.49 -20.04 -0.90
CA ARG A 50 -7.66 -20.77 -1.88
C ARG A 50 -8.43 -21.35 -3.06
N ARG A 51 -9.72 -21.00 -3.21
CA ARG A 51 -10.60 -21.60 -4.20
C ARG A 51 -10.56 -20.82 -5.51
N GLY A 52 -10.07 -21.44 -6.59
CA GLY A 52 -10.06 -20.84 -7.93
C GLY A 52 -9.46 -19.43 -7.91
N ASN A 53 -10.13 -18.48 -8.58
CA ASN A 53 -9.65 -17.09 -8.68
C ASN A 53 -10.05 -16.21 -7.49
N ALA A 54 -10.47 -16.81 -6.36
CA ALA A 54 -11.00 -16.04 -5.25
C ALA A 54 -9.98 -15.10 -4.61
N ALA A 55 -8.68 -15.44 -4.60
CA ALA A 55 -7.64 -14.56 -4.09
C ALA A 55 -7.56 -13.23 -4.86
N GLU A 56 -7.54 -13.30 -6.19
CA GLU A 56 -7.50 -12.12 -7.08
C GLU A 56 -8.78 -11.28 -6.96
N LEU A 57 -9.95 -11.94 -7.00
CA LEU A 57 -11.25 -11.27 -6.86
C LEU A 57 -11.35 -10.53 -5.52
N PHE A 58 -10.91 -11.16 -4.44
CA PHE A 58 -11.00 -10.57 -3.11
C PHE A 58 -10.00 -9.43 -2.93
N SER A 59 -8.80 -9.52 -3.50
CA SER A 59 -7.85 -8.41 -3.56
C SER A 59 -8.46 -7.18 -4.27
N GLY A 60 -9.10 -7.38 -5.43
CA GLY A 60 -9.80 -6.31 -6.14
C GLY A 60 -10.93 -5.68 -5.32
N ILE A 61 -11.75 -6.49 -4.65
CA ILE A 61 -12.83 -6.02 -3.77
C ILE A 61 -12.28 -5.18 -2.62
N ARG A 62 -11.18 -5.61 -1.97
CA ARG A 62 -10.54 -4.84 -0.89
C ARG A 62 -10.05 -3.48 -1.36
N HIS A 63 -9.44 -3.41 -2.54
CA HIS A 63 -9.01 -2.14 -3.14
C HIS A 63 -10.18 -1.18 -3.35
N ILE A 64 -11.30 -1.68 -3.90
CA ILE A 64 -12.53 -0.89 -4.08
C ILE A 64 -13.04 -0.38 -2.73
N ALA A 65 -13.16 -1.27 -1.73
CA ALA A 65 -13.63 -0.91 -0.40
C ALA A 65 -12.74 0.16 0.27
N ILE A 66 -11.41 0.00 0.20
CA ILE A 66 -10.45 0.99 0.73
C ILE A 66 -10.68 2.36 0.08
N ASN A 67 -10.85 2.42 -1.23
CA ASN A 67 -11.06 3.67 -1.95
C ASN A 67 -12.37 4.36 -1.55
N ILE A 68 -13.45 3.59 -1.41
CA ILE A 68 -14.75 4.11 -0.94
C ILE A 68 -14.61 4.68 0.48
N LEU A 69 -14.07 3.91 1.41
CA LEU A 69 -13.93 4.32 2.82
C LEU A 69 -12.96 5.50 3.00
N THR A 70 -11.90 5.59 2.18
CA THR A 70 -11.00 6.75 2.19
C THR A 70 -11.68 8.02 1.69
N ASN A 71 -12.58 7.88 0.70
CA ASN A 71 -13.30 9.01 0.12
C ASN A 71 -14.51 9.45 0.93
N ASP A 72 -15.05 8.61 1.82
CA ASP A 72 -16.10 9.02 2.75
C ASP A 72 -15.64 10.19 3.64
N LYS A 73 -16.36 11.32 3.55
CA LYS A 73 -16.11 12.54 4.34
C LYS A 73 -17.17 12.79 5.41
N VAL A 74 -18.24 11.99 5.43
CA VAL A 74 -19.35 12.11 6.40
C VAL A 74 -18.85 11.67 7.76
N PHE A 75 -18.28 10.47 7.86
CA PHE A 75 -17.69 9.98 9.10
C PHE A 75 -16.17 10.18 9.11
N LYS A 76 -15.68 11.15 9.89
CA LYS A 76 -14.26 11.48 9.97
C LYS A 76 -13.53 10.60 10.98
N ALA A 77 -13.19 9.38 10.56
CA ALA A 77 -12.41 8.44 11.36
C ALA A 77 -11.34 7.70 10.53
N GLY A 78 -10.42 7.04 11.22
CA GLY A 78 -9.43 6.16 10.58
C GLY A 78 -10.09 4.91 9.96
N LEU A 79 -9.44 4.30 8.96
CA LEU A 79 -10.02 3.20 8.16
C LEU A 79 -10.63 2.08 9.03
N ARG A 80 -9.92 1.65 10.08
CA ARG A 80 -10.39 0.59 10.98
C ARG A 80 -11.72 0.91 11.70
N ARG A 81 -12.01 2.19 11.95
CA ARG A 81 -13.27 2.64 12.55
C ARG A 81 -14.38 2.85 11.51
N LYS A 82 -14.01 2.96 10.23
CA LYS A 82 -14.95 3.14 9.12
C LYS A 82 -15.45 1.82 8.55
N MET A 83 -14.71 0.74 8.76
CA MET A 83 -15.16 -0.62 8.49
C MET A 83 -16.24 -1.06 9.48
#